data_AF-A0A1M5BFU9-F1
#
_entry.id   AF-A0A1M5BFU9-F1
#
_cell.length_a   1.000
_cell.length_b   1.000
_cell.length_c   1.000
_cell.angle_alpha   90.00
_cell.angle_beta   90.00
_cell.angle_gamma   90.00
#
_symmetry.space_group_name_H-M   'P 1'
#
loop_
_entity.id
_entity.type
_entity.pdbx_description
1 polymer ?
#
loop_
_entity_poly.entity_id
_entity_poly.type
_entity_poly.pdbx_seq_one_letter_code
_entity_poly.pdbx_strand_id
1 'polypeptide(L)'
;MASARLGRIDEALSEATALNELYNNADLDGLEAQYVPARTLLEIAKHIVEARVEQARQDYPAAEHHLQEAIALEDAIAYMEPPYWYYPVRQTLGAVQLQDGRAEEAIATFRQALAQQPKNGWALWGLLQAQRQAGDASARQTEREFRRVWLGDNALLALDRL
;
A
#
# COMPACT_ATOMS: atom_id res chain seq x y z
N MET A 1 -1.46 8.30 7.74
CA MET A 1 -1.68 7.83 6.35
C MET A 1 -2.84 8.54 5.65
N ALA A 2 -4.00 8.77 6.29
CA ALA A 2 -5.15 9.40 5.64
C ALA A 2 -4.93 10.89 5.29
N SER A 3 -4.11 11.60 6.06
CA SER A 3 -3.83 13.03 5.88
C SER A 3 -2.98 13.32 4.63
N ALA A 4 -2.00 12.45 4.34
CA ALA A 4 -1.21 12.52 3.10
C ALA A 4 -2.09 12.42 1.85
N ARG A 5 -3.07 11.52 1.86
CA ARG A 5 -4.04 11.33 0.76
C ARG A 5 -4.94 12.53 0.53
N LEU A 6 -5.13 13.39 1.53
CA LEU A 6 -5.94 14.61 1.43
C LEU A 6 -5.10 15.83 1.01
N GLY A 7 -3.84 15.63 0.59
CA GLY A 7 -2.91 16.72 0.29
C GLY A 7 -2.43 17.49 1.53
N ARG A 8 -2.73 16.98 2.74
CA ARG A 8 -2.31 17.58 4.01
C ARG A 8 -0.94 17.02 4.38
N ILE A 9 0.05 17.42 3.59
CA ILE A 9 1.43 16.93 3.67
C ILE A 9 2.03 17.23 5.04
N ASP A 10 1.77 18.40 5.61
CA ASP A 10 2.29 18.79 6.93
C ASP A 10 1.75 17.90 8.06
N GLU A 11 0.47 17.51 8.00
CA GLU A 11 -0.13 16.57 8.95
C GLU A 11 0.48 15.17 8.80
N ALA A 12 0.73 14.72 7.57
CA ALA A 12 1.38 13.44 7.32
C ALA A 12 2.84 13.41 7.81
N LEU A 13 3.57 14.51 7.63
CA LEU A 13 4.93 14.67 8.18
C LEU A 13 4.91 14.65 9.71
N SER A 14 3.93 15.31 10.33
CA SER A 14 3.75 15.25 11.79
C SER A 14 3.45 13.83 12.28
N GLU A 15 2.66 13.04 11.53
CA GLU A 15 2.43 11.62 11.83
C GLU A 15 3.73 10.80 11.73
N ALA A 16 4.55 11.03 10.70
CA ALA A 16 5.86 10.37 10.56
C ALA A 16 6.80 10.71 11.72
N THR A 17 6.84 11.98 12.14
CA THR A 17 7.62 12.41 13.31
C THR A 17 7.15 11.72 14.59
N ALA A 18 5.84 11.67 14.83
CA ALA A 18 5.27 11.01 16.00
C ALA A 18 5.58 9.50 16.03
N LEU A 19 5.53 8.82 14.86
CA LEU A 19 5.93 7.41 14.75
C LEU A 19 7.40 7.22 15.08
N ASN A 20 8.26 8.10 14.61
CA ASN A 20 9.70 8.05 14.88
C ASN A 20 10.00 8.32 16.36
N GLU A 21 9.27 9.23 17.01
CA GLU A 21 9.39 9.45 18.46
C GLU A 21 8.94 8.24 19.28
N LEU A 22 7.84 7.58 18.88
CA LEU A 22 7.38 6.34 19.52
C LEU A 22 8.42 5.23 19.36
N TYR A 23 8.98 5.05 18.16
CA TYR A 23 10.01 4.05 17.92
C TYR A 23 11.23 4.23 18.84
N ASN A 24 11.67 5.48 19.02
CA ASN A 24 12.88 5.77 19.79
C ASN A 24 12.67 5.74 21.31
N ASN A 25 11.45 6.04 21.79
CA ASN A 25 11.21 6.30 23.21
C ASN A 25 10.24 5.33 23.90
N ALA A 26 9.49 4.52 23.16
CA ALA A 26 8.54 3.58 23.75
C ALA A 26 9.24 2.32 24.28
N ASP A 27 8.81 1.85 25.45
CA ASP A 27 9.11 0.50 25.90
C ASP A 27 8.21 -0.48 25.14
N LEU A 28 8.81 -1.18 24.17
CA LEU A 28 8.15 -2.16 23.32
C LEU A 28 8.47 -3.60 23.74
N ASP A 29 9.31 -3.79 24.76
CA ASP A 29 9.83 -5.10 25.14
C ASP A 29 8.70 -6.01 25.63
N GLY A 30 7.71 -5.45 26.33
CA GLY A 30 6.53 -6.18 26.78
C GLY A 30 5.66 -6.72 25.63
N LEU A 31 5.61 -6.02 24.49
CA LEU A 31 4.88 -6.46 23.29
C LEU A 31 5.67 -7.54 22.55
N GLU A 32 6.97 -7.35 22.40
CA GLU A 32 7.82 -8.33 21.73
C GLU A 32 7.97 -9.62 22.53
N ALA A 33 7.98 -9.55 23.86
CA ALA A 33 7.91 -10.72 24.73
C ALA A 33 6.61 -11.53 24.54
N GLN A 34 5.56 -10.88 24.02
CA GLN A 34 4.29 -11.51 23.64
C GLN A 34 4.24 -11.84 22.13
N TYR A 35 5.40 -11.86 21.46
CA TYR A 35 5.59 -12.17 20.05
C TYR A 35 4.97 -11.17 19.07
N VAL A 36 4.60 -9.98 19.53
CA VAL A 36 4.17 -8.88 18.66
C VAL A 36 5.41 -8.17 18.14
N PRO A 37 5.68 -8.12 16.81
CA PRO A 37 6.87 -7.49 16.25
C PRO A 37 6.73 -5.96 16.21
N ALA A 38 6.53 -5.33 17.38
CA ALA A 38 6.09 -3.95 17.50
C ALA A 38 7.03 -2.95 16.81
N ARG A 39 8.36 -3.13 16.93
CA ARG A 39 9.35 -2.30 16.23
C ARG A 39 9.22 -2.38 14.72
N THR A 40 9.14 -3.59 14.17
CA THR A 40 8.96 -3.82 12.73
C THR A 40 7.65 -3.20 12.23
N LEU A 41 6.56 -3.28 12.99
CA LEU A 41 5.28 -2.66 12.61
C LEU A 41 5.37 -1.13 12.58
N LEU A 42 6.11 -0.52 13.51
CA LEU A 42 6.36 0.92 13.49
C LEU A 42 7.23 1.35 12.29
N GLU A 43 8.24 0.55 11.94
CA GLU A 43 9.08 0.79 10.76
C GLU A 43 8.26 0.70 9.47
N ILE A 44 7.42 -0.32 9.31
CA ILE A 44 6.48 -0.43 8.18
C ILE A 44 5.57 0.81 8.11
N ALA A 45 5.00 1.23 9.24
CA ALA A 45 4.13 2.40 9.31
C ALA A 45 4.86 3.67 8.84
N LYS A 46 6.12 3.87 9.29
CA LYS A 46 6.96 4.99 8.90
C LYS A 46 7.19 5.02 7.38
N HIS A 47 7.65 3.91 6.82
CA HIS A 47 7.87 3.80 5.37
C HIS A 47 6.61 4.09 4.57
N ILE A 48 5.44 3.62 5.01
CA ILE A 48 4.19 3.90 4.30
C ILE A 48 3.81 5.38 4.36
N VAL A 49 4.01 6.05 5.49
CA VAL A 49 3.75 7.49 5.60
C VAL A 49 4.69 8.28 4.69
N GLU A 50 5.98 7.97 4.70
CA GLU A 50 6.98 8.58 3.82
C GLU A 50 6.63 8.35 2.35
N ALA A 51 6.28 7.11 1.98
CA ALA A 51 5.82 6.79 0.63
C ALA A 51 4.61 7.62 0.19
N ARG A 52 3.64 7.83 1.07
CA ARG A 52 2.44 8.64 0.76
C ARG A 52 2.76 10.12 0.62
N VAL A 53 3.71 10.63 1.40
CA VAL A 53 4.21 12.01 1.25
C VAL A 53 4.88 12.17 -0.11
N GLU A 54 5.78 11.26 -0.49
CA GLU A 54 6.48 11.35 -1.77
C GLU A 54 5.55 11.10 -2.96
N GLN A 55 4.58 10.19 -2.83
CA GLN A 55 3.51 10.01 -3.82
C GLN A 55 2.70 11.30 -4.03
N ALA A 56 2.35 12.01 -2.94
CA ALA A 56 1.61 13.28 -3.03
C ALA A 56 2.45 14.40 -3.67
N ARG A 57 3.78 14.34 -3.53
CA ARG A 57 4.73 15.24 -4.22
C ARG A 57 5.03 14.81 -5.66
N GLN A 58 4.49 13.68 -6.10
CA GLN A 58 4.77 13.06 -7.39
C GLN A 58 6.25 12.62 -7.55
N ASP A 59 6.96 12.42 -6.44
CA ASP A 59 8.27 11.76 -6.43
C ASP A 59 8.05 10.23 -6.33
N TYR A 60 7.62 9.66 -7.46
CA TYR A 60 7.29 8.24 -7.54
C TYR A 60 8.47 7.31 -7.30
N PRO A 61 9.72 7.62 -7.73
CA PRO A 61 10.88 6.81 -7.37
C PRO A 61 11.12 6.74 -5.86
N ALA A 62 11.03 7.86 -5.15
CA ALA A 62 11.16 7.86 -3.69
C ALA A 62 9.99 7.11 -3.02
N ALA A 63 8.76 7.32 -3.49
CA ALA A 63 7.60 6.61 -2.98
C ALA A 63 7.72 5.09 -3.15
N GLU A 64 8.17 4.62 -4.32
CA GLU A 64 8.42 3.21 -4.58
C GLU A 64 9.49 2.64 -3.64
N HIS A 65 10.60 3.34 -3.44
CA HIS A 65 11.66 2.89 -2.53
C HIS A 65 11.10 2.60 -1.14
N HIS A 66 10.37 3.54 -0.54
CA HIS A 66 9.78 3.33 0.78
C HIS A 66 8.76 2.17 0.80
N LEU A 67 7.97 1.99 -0.28
CA LEU A 67 7.02 0.87 -0.35
C LEU A 67 7.71 -0.48 -0.49
N GLN A 68 8.83 -0.55 -1.19
CA GLN A 68 9.63 -1.77 -1.30
C GLN A 68 10.25 -2.15 0.05
N GLU A 69 10.77 -1.18 0.80
CA GLU A 69 11.26 -1.42 2.16
C GLU A 69 10.14 -1.91 3.10
N ALA A 70 8.95 -1.27 3.04
CA ALA A 70 7.79 -1.71 3.81
C ALA A 70 7.34 -3.14 3.46
N ILE A 71 7.38 -3.52 2.18
CA ILE A 71 7.06 -4.88 1.73
C ILE A 71 8.10 -5.89 2.24
N ALA A 72 9.40 -5.54 2.19
CA ALA A 72 10.45 -6.43 2.68
C ALA A 72 10.31 -6.71 4.18
N LEU A 73 9.95 -5.69 4.97
CA LEU A 73 9.64 -5.83 6.39
C LEU A 73 8.37 -6.65 6.62
N GLU A 74 7.30 -6.40 5.86
CA GLU A 74 6.03 -7.15 5.94
C GLU A 74 6.24 -8.64 5.63
N ASP A 75 6.97 -8.97 4.56
CA ASP A 75 7.27 -10.34 4.14
C ASP A 75 8.14 -11.09 5.16
N ALA A 76 8.91 -10.38 6.00
CA ALA A 76 9.77 -10.96 7.04
C ALA A 76 9.03 -11.25 8.35
N ILE A 77 7.82 -10.70 8.55
CA ILE A 77 7.04 -10.93 9.75
C ILE A 77 6.46 -12.36 9.75
N ALA A 78 6.50 -13.01 10.92
CA ALA A 78 5.90 -14.33 11.09
C ALA A 78 4.38 -14.31 10.83
N TYR A 79 3.89 -15.34 10.15
CA TYR A 79 2.47 -15.50 9.87
C TYR A 79 1.63 -15.54 11.15
N MET A 80 0.52 -14.82 11.15
CA MET A 80 -0.49 -14.88 12.21
C MET A 80 -1.89 -14.55 11.66
N GLU A 81 -2.92 -14.93 12.43
CA GLU A 81 -4.32 -14.58 12.13
C GLU A 81 -5.00 -13.96 13.38
N PRO A 82 -5.54 -12.73 13.30
CA PRO A 82 -5.46 -11.81 12.16
C PRO A 82 -4.02 -11.36 11.87
N PRO A 83 -3.67 -10.89 10.65
CA PRO A 83 -2.30 -10.44 10.34
C PRO A 83 -1.89 -9.24 11.20
N TYR A 84 -0.61 -9.15 11.56
CA TYR A 84 -0.08 -8.01 12.33
C TYR A 84 -0.24 -6.69 11.55
N TRP A 85 -0.13 -6.77 10.22
CA TRP A 85 -0.27 -5.63 9.32
C TRP A 85 -1.45 -5.85 8.38
N TYR A 86 -2.40 -4.91 8.37
CA TYR A 86 -3.63 -5.02 7.58
C TYR A 86 -3.64 -4.12 6.34
N TYR A 87 -2.69 -3.19 6.25
CA TYR A 87 -2.69 -2.18 5.20
C TYR A 87 -2.06 -2.75 3.91
N PRO A 88 -2.71 -2.61 2.74
CA PRO A 88 -2.30 -3.31 1.52
C PRO A 88 -1.11 -2.61 0.83
N VAL A 89 0.11 -2.84 1.30
CA VAL A 89 1.31 -2.13 0.83
C VAL A 89 1.56 -2.33 -0.67
N ARG A 90 1.45 -3.57 -1.16
CA ARG A 90 1.58 -3.90 -2.59
C ARG A 90 0.53 -3.20 -3.47
N GLN A 91 -0.69 -3.02 -2.97
CA GLN A 91 -1.73 -2.28 -3.71
C GLN A 91 -1.32 -0.81 -3.90
N THR A 92 -0.76 -0.20 -2.85
CA THR A 92 -0.24 1.18 -2.92
C THR A 92 0.95 1.27 -3.88
N LEU A 93 1.86 0.29 -3.88
CA LEU A 93 2.99 0.25 -4.82
C LEU A 93 2.51 0.17 -6.28
N GLY A 94 1.54 -0.71 -6.57
CA GLY A 94 0.98 -0.80 -7.93
C GLY A 94 0.35 0.51 -8.39
N ALA A 95 -0.26 1.28 -7.47
CA ALA A 95 -0.81 2.58 -7.79
C ALA A 95 0.28 3.62 -8.08
N VAL A 96 1.35 3.66 -7.28
CA VAL A 96 2.53 4.53 -7.52
C VAL A 96 3.17 4.23 -8.87
N GLN A 97 3.42 2.96 -9.18
CA GLN A 97 3.97 2.54 -10.48
C GLN A 97 3.08 2.95 -11.64
N LEU A 98 1.76 2.84 -11.49
CA LEU A 98 0.82 3.25 -12.52
C LEU A 98 0.79 4.78 -12.72
N GLN A 99 0.85 5.56 -11.64
CA GLN A 99 0.94 7.03 -11.69
C GLN A 99 2.25 7.50 -12.33
N ASP A 100 3.32 6.73 -12.19
CA ASP A 100 4.62 6.94 -12.85
C ASP A 100 4.64 6.45 -14.32
N GLY A 101 3.50 5.98 -14.84
CA GLY A 101 3.39 5.51 -16.22
C GLY A 101 3.90 4.09 -16.47
N ARG A 102 4.39 3.38 -15.44
CA ARG A 102 4.95 2.02 -15.52
C ARG A 102 3.87 0.95 -15.40
N ALA A 103 2.98 0.92 -16.39
CA ALA A 103 1.78 0.07 -16.37
C ALA A 103 2.09 -1.44 -16.29
N GLU A 104 3.11 -1.94 -16.98
CA GLU A 104 3.49 -3.36 -16.95
C GLU A 104 3.97 -3.81 -15.56
N GLU A 105 4.76 -2.97 -14.89
CA GLU A 105 5.23 -3.21 -13.53
C GLU A 105 4.06 -3.17 -12.54
N ALA A 106 3.16 -2.18 -12.69
CA ALA A 106 1.94 -2.10 -11.90
C ALA A 106 1.06 -3.35 -12.05
N ILE A 107 0.93 -3.91 -13.26
CA ILE A 107 0.20 -5.18 -13.50
C ILE A 107 0.82 -6.31 -12.67
N ALA A 108 2.14 -6.45 -12.69
CA ALA A 108 2.84 -7.48 -11.92
C ALA A 108 2.60 -7.29 -10.41
N THR A 109 2.72 -6.06 -9.92
CA THR A 109 2.50 -5.73 -8.50
C THR A 109 1.06 -5.97 -8.06
N PHE A 110 0.06 -5.56 -8.84
CA PHE A 110 -1.34 -5.83 -8.50
C PHE A 110 -1.67 -7.33 -8.52
N ARG A 111 -1.06 -8.10 -9.42
CA ARG A 111 -1.19 -9.57 -9.41
C ARG A 111 -0.61 -10.17 -8.13
N GLN A 112 0.52 -9.65 -7.62
CA GLN A 112 1.06 -10.08 -6.32
C GLN A 112 0.10 -9.73 -5.18
N ALA A 113 -0.47 -8.52 -5.16
CA ALA A 113 -1.46 -8.12 -4.16
C ALA A 113 -2.70 -9.05 -4.16
N LEU A 114 -3.17 -9.43 -5.35
CA LEU A 114 -4.29 -10.36 -5.52
C LEU A 114 -3.94 -11.81 -5.21
N ALA A 115 -2.68 -12.22 -5.35
CA ALA A 115 -2.25 -13.54 -4.89
C ALA A 115 -2.39 -13.66 -3.36
N GLN A 116 -2.11 -12.59 -2.62
CA GLN A 116 -2.30 -12.54 -1.17
C GLN A 116 -3.78 -12.37 -0.80
N GLN A 117 -4.52 -11.53 -1.52
CA GLN A 117 -5.93 -11.22 -1.24
C GLN A 117 -6.79 -11.30 -2.52
N PRO A 118 -7.21 -12.51 -2.96
CA PRO A 118 -7.83 -12.73 -4.28
C PRO A 118 -9.12 -11.97 -4.57
N LYS A 119 -9.82 -11.51 -3.52
CA LYS A 119 -11.10 -10.79 -3.63
C LYS A 119 -10.98 -9.34 -3.18
N ASN A 120 -9.79 -8.75 -3.24
CA ASN A 120 -9.61 -7.34 -2.98
C ASN A 120 -10.11 -6.52 -4.20
N GLY A 121 -11.28 -5.90 -4.06
CA GLY A 121 -11.90 -5.09 -5.11
C GLY A 121 -11.10 -3.85 -5.52
N TRP A 122 -10.34 -3.26 -4.59
CA TRP A 122 -9.45 -2.13 -4.87
C TRP A 122 -8.26 -2.56 -5.73
N ALA A 123 -7.60 -3.65 -5.37
CA ALA A 123 -6.50 -4.20 -6.17
C ALA A 123 -6.97 -4.69 -7.56
N LEU A 124 -8.18 -5.27 -7.67
CA LEU A 124 -8.79 -5.61 -8.97
C LEU A 124 -9.04 -4.37 -9.83
N TRP A 125 -9.51 -3.27 -9.22
CA TRP A 125 -9.70 -2.02 -9.94
C TRP A 125 -8.37 -1.42 -10.42
N GLY A 126 -7.34 -1.42 -9.56
CA GLY A 126 -5.99 -0.99 -9.92
C GLY A 126 -5.39 -1.81 -11.07
N LEU A 127 -5.49 -3.14 -10.99
CA LEU A 127 -5.09 -4.05 -12.07
C LEU A 127 -5.81 -3.71 -13.38
N LEU A 128 -7.13 -3.47 -13.32
CA LEU A 128 -7.91 -3.10 -14.50
C LEU A 128 -7.42 -1.79 -15.13
N GLN A 129 -7.08 -0.78 -14.31
CA GLN A 129 -6.54 0.49 -14.84
C GLN A 129 -5.17 0.26 -15.50
N ALA A 130 -4.29 -0.50 -14.86
CA ALA A 130 -2.96 -0.80 -15.38
C ALA A 130 -3.04 -1.57 -16.71
N GLN A 131 -3.89 -2.59 -16.79
CA GLN A 131 -4.13 -3.35 -18.03
C GLN A 131 -4.69 -2.47 -19.15
N ARG A 132 -5.59 -1.54 -18.84
CA ARG A 132 -6.14 -0.60 -19.84
C ARG A 132 -5.06 0.33 -20.37
N GLN A 133 -4.19 0.84 -19.51
CA GLN A 133 -3.09 1.71 -19.90
C GLN A 133 -2.04 0.97 -20.75
N ALA A 134 -1.77 -0.29 -20.44
CA ALA A 134 -0.87 -1.15 -21.21
C ALA A 134 -1.48 -1.69 -22.52
N GLY A 135 -2.81 -1.60 -22.70
CA GLY A 135 -3.50 -2.25 -23.81
C GLY A 135 -3.60 -3.79 -23.68
N ASP A 136 -3.50 -4.32 -22.46
CA ASP A 136 -3.54 -5.76 -22.18
C ASP A 136 -4.95 -6.34 -22.40
N ALA A 137 -5.03 -7.40 -23.23
CA ALA A 137 -6.28 -8.06 -23.59
C ALA A 137 -7.02 -8.71 -22.39
N SER A 138 -6.31 -9.00 -21.30
CA SER A 138 -6.86 -9.54 -20.05
C SER A 138 -7.72 -8.55 -19.27
N ALA A 139 -7.68 -7.25 -19.59
CA ALA A 139 -8.53 -6.22 -18.99
C ALA A 139 -10.02 -6.60 -18.97
N ARG A 140 -10.52 -7.25 -20.04
CA ARG A 140 -11.91 -7.69 -20.13
C ARG A 140 -12.28 -8.74 -19.09
N GLN A 141 -11.34 -9.62 -18.73
CA GLN A 141 -11.56 -10.63 -17.69
C GLN A 141 -11.55 -9.98 -16.31
N THR A 142 -10.54 -9.17 -16.02
CA THR A 142 -10.42 -8.46 -14.74
C THR A 142 -11.62 -7.55 -14.48
N GLU A 143 -12.16 -6.89 -15.52
CA GLU A 143 -13.39 -6.09 -15.38
C GLU A 143 -14.60 -6.92 -14.95
N ARG A 144 -14.76 -8.14 -15.47
CA ARG A 144 -15.85 -9.04 -15.05
C ARG A 144 -15.71 -9.46 -13.58
N GLU A 145 -14.48 -9.75 -13.16
CA GLU A 145 -14.17 -10.12 -11.78
C GLU A 145 -14.42 -8.95 -10.83
N PHE A 146 -13.92 -7.76 -11.17
CA PHE A 146 -14.13 -6.53 -10.42
C PHE A 146 -15.63 -6.28 -10.19
N ARG A 147 -16.45 -6.34 -11.25
CA ARG A 147 -17.91 -6.11 -11.14
C ARG A 147 -18.62 -7.14 -10.25
N ARG A 148 -18.07 -8.34 -10.09
CA ARG A 148 -18.64 -9.37 -9.20
C ARG A 148 -18.28 -9.13 -7.74
N VAL A 149 -17.09 -8.59 -7.48
CA VAL A 149 -16.53 -8.45 -6.12
C VAL A 149 -16.81 -7.07 -5.52
N TRP A 150 -16.86 -6.03 -6.35
CA TRP A 150 -17.03 -4.65 -5.90
C TRP A 150 -18.47 -4.34 -5.51
N LEU A 151 -18.64 -3.97 -4.23
CA LEU A 151 -19.92 -3.57 -3.65
C LEU A 151 -19.93 -2.10 -3.19
N GLY A 152 -18.82 -1.37 -3.41
CA GLY A 152 -18.65 0.01 -2.97
C GLY A 152 -19.17 1.04 -3.99
N ASP A 153 -19.09 2.32 -3.62
CA ASP A 153 -19.38 3.42 -4.53
C ASP A 153 -18.21 3.64 -5.49
N ASN A 154 -18.48 3.61 -6.80
CA ASN A 154 -17.47 3.85 -7.83
C ASN A 154 -16.85 5.26 -7.74
N ALA A 155 -17.53 6.24 -7.15
CA ALA A 155 -16.98 7.57 -6.89
C ALA A 155 -15.79 7.55 -5.90
N LEU A 156 -15.59 6.43 -5.20
CA LEU A 156 -14.47 6.27 -4.28
C LEU A 156 -13.19 5.79 -4.98
N LEU A 157 -13.29 5.28 -6.21
CA LEU A 157 -12.18 4.67 -6.94
C LEU A 157 -11.22 5.73 -7.50
N ALA A 158 -10.03 5.79 -6.95
CA ALA A 158 -8.96 6.68 -7.40
C ALA A 158 -7.58 6.09 -7.02
N LEU A 159 -6.54 6.36 -7.82
CA LEU A 159 -5.21 5.75 -7.65
C LEU A 159 -4.52 6.22 -6.35
N ASP A 160 -4.74 7.45 -5.93
CA ASP A 160 -4.28 8.00 -4.65
C ASP A 160 -4.96 7.36 -3.42
N ARG A 161 -6.08 6.66 -3.63
CA ARG A 161 -6.84 5.95 -2.59
C ARG A 161 -6.52 4.45 -2.52
N LEU A 162 -5.89 3.89 -3.55
CA LEU A 162 -5.26 2.57 -3.51
C LEU A 162 -4.04 2.58 -2.63
#